data_AF-A0A398BDW3-F1
#
_entry.id   AF-A0A398BDW3-F1
#
_cell.length_a   1.000
_cell.length_b   1.000
_cell.length_c   1.000
_cell.angle_alpha   90.00
_cell.angle_beta   90.00
_cell.angle_gamma   90.00
#
_symmetry.space_group_name_H-M   'P 1'
#
loop_
_entity.id
_entity.type
_entity.pdbx_description
1 polymer ?
#
loop_
_entity_poly.entity_id
_entity_poly.type
_entity_poly.pdbx_seq_one_letter_code
_entity_poly.pdbx_strand_id
1 'polypeptide(L)' 'MFYPTILINETNERHIVKDKNYCICGAKYNGFFMFTRIDLRKIRFKQDQEITCPTCKSHVKQKC' A
#
# COMPACT_ATOMS: atom_id res chain seq x y z
N MET A 1 0.41 -10.46 -10.62
CA MET A 1 -0.60 -10.58 -9.54
C MET A 1 -1.10 -9.18 -9.16
N PHE A 2 -2.35 -9.02 -8.74
CA PHE A 2 -2.87 -7.74 -8.26
C PHE A 2 -2.69 -7.62 -6.74
N TYR A 3 -2.27 -6.44 -6.29
CA TYR A 3 -2.04 -6.14 -4.88
C TYR A 3 -2.93 -4.97 -4.44
N PRO A 4 -3.50 -5.00 -3.23
CA PRO A 4 -4.14 -3.82 -2.67
C PRO A 4 -3.07 -2.78 -2.39
N THR A 5 -3.20 -1.60 -2.99
CA THR A 5 -2.20 -0.53 -2.88
C THR A 5 -2.83 0.78 -2.46
N ILE A 6 -2.02 1.63 -1.84
CA ILE A 6 -2.39 3.01 -1.52
C ILE A 6 -1.27 3.96 -1.91
N LEU A 7 -1.66 5.14 -2.40
CA LEU A 7 -0.74 6.24 -2.63
C LEU A 7 -0.62 7.04 -1.33
N ILE A 8 0.58 7.10 -0.76
CA ILE A 8 0.85 7.91 0.44
C ILE A 8 1.38 9.26 -0.03
N ASN A 9 0.60 10.32 0.16
CA ASN A 9 0.91 11.66 -0.33
C ASN A 9 2.25 12.20 0.20
N GLU A 10 2.64 11.86 1.42
CA GLU A 10 3.90 12.33 2.04
C GLU A 10 5.14 11.85 1.28
N THR A 11 5.10 10.60 0.80
CA THR A 11 6.19 9.98 0.03
C THR A 11 5.97 10.07 -1.49
N ASN A 12 4.76 10.41 -1.92
CA ASN A 12 4.26 10.24 -3.29
C ASN A 12 4.54 8.83 -3.88
N GLU A 13 4.62 7.83 -3.00
CA GLU A 13 4.88 6.44 -3.37
C GLU A 13 3.62 5.60 -3.22
N ARG A 14 3.52 4.58 -4.07
CA ARG A 14 2.48 3.57 -4.04
C ARG A 14 2.98 2.36 -3.27
N HIS A 15 2.33 2.11 -2.14
CA HIS A 15 2.66 1.08 -1.18
C HIS A 15 1.63 -0.05 -1.23
N ILE A 16 2.02 -1.26 -0.85
CA ILE A 16 1.10 -2.39 -0.71
C ILE A 16 0.48 -2.34 0.68
N VAL A 17 -0.84 -2.33 0.75
CA VAL A 17 -1.60 -2.39 2.00
C VAL A 17 -1.45 -3.78 2.61
N LYS A 18 -1.04 -3.83 3.89
CA LYS A 18 -0.92 -5.08 4.65
C LYS A 18 -2.15 -5.30 5.53
N ASP A 19 -2.52 -4.28 6.29
CA ASP A 19 -3.64 -4.31 7.22
C ASP A 19 -4.34 -2.94 7.27
N LYS A 20 -5.23 -2.74 8.25
CA LYS A 20 -6.01 -1.51 8.40
C LYS A 20 -5.19 -0.23 8.59
N ASN A 21 -3.94 -0.31 9.04
CA ASN A 21 -3.18 0.89 9.39
C ASN A 21 -1.85 0.98 8.63
N TYR A 22 -1.30 -0.16 8.23
CA TYR A 22 0.06 -0.30 7.77
C TYR A 22 0.17 -0.93 6.39
N CYS A 23 1.22 -0.52 5.69
CA CYS A 23 1.71 -1.12 4.47
C CYS A 23 2.70 -2.24 4.78
N ILE A 24 3.01 -3.09 3.80
CA ILE A 24 3.98 -4.18 3.96
C ILE A 24 5.37 -3.66 4.37
N CYS A 25 5.75 -2.49 3.85
CA CYS A 25 7.01 -1.81 4.20
C CYS A 25 7.03 -1.20 5.62
N GLY A 26 5.92 -1.25 6.37
CA GLY A 26 5.79 -0.62 7.69
C GLY A 26 5.28 0.83 7.66
N ALA A 27 5.12 1.44 6.47
CA ALA A 27 4.54 2.77 6.36
C ALA A 27 3.10 2.81 6.90
N LYS A 28 2.79 3.78 7.76
CA LYS A 28 1.45 3.99 8.28
C LYS A 28 0.68 4.87 7.31
N TYR A 29 -0.37 4.34 6.71
CA TYR A 29 -1.19 5.10 5.75
C TYR A 29 -2.52 5.57 6.37
N ASN A 30 -2.94 4.97 7.49
CA ASN A 30 -4.08 5.42 8.27
C ASN A 30 -3.68 5.67 9.73
N GLY A 31 -3.73 6.95 10.13
CA GLY A 31 -3.45 7.43 11.48
C GLY A 31 -4.50 7.04 12.51
N PHE A 32 -5.76 6.87 12.07
CA PHE A 32 -6.93 6.77 12.94
C PHE A 32 -7.23 5.33 13.36
N PHE A 33 -7.86 5.19 14.53
CA PHE A 33 -8.29 3.89 15.07
C PHE A 33 -9.43 3.26 14.26
N MET A 34 -10.30 4.10 13.68
CA MET A 34 -11.41 3.68 12.84
C MET A 34 -11.08 3.86 11.36
N PHE A 35 -11.27 2.78 10.61
CA PHE A 35 -11.10 2.75 9.17
C PHE A 35 -12.37 3.30 8.50
N THR A 36 -12.28 4.45 7.82
CA THR A 36 -13.46 5.07 7.21
C THR A 36 -13.72 4.55 5.80
N ARG A 37 -14.94 4.72 5.29
CA ARG A 37 -15.26 4.42 3.88
C ARG A 37 -14.40 5.23 2.90
N ILE A 38 -13.96 6.43 3.29
CA ILE A 38 -13.09 7.26 2.47
C ILE A 38 -11.71 6.62 2.34
N ASP A 39 -11.19 6.02 3.41
CA ASP A 39 -9.89 5.34 3.39
C ASP A 39 -9.93 4.08 2.53
N LEU A 40 -11.02 3.31 2.58
CA LEU A 40 -11.23 2.18 1.67
C LEU A 40 -11.22 2.60 0.20
N ARG A 41 -11.79 3.76 -0.13
CA ARG A 41 -11.80 4.29 -1.51
C ARG A 41 -10.42 4.69 -2.02
N LYS A 42 -9.46 4.98 -1.14
CA LYS A 42 -8.07 5.26 -1.50
C LYS A 42 -7.31 3.98 -1.89
N ILE A 43 -7.74 2.83 -1.39
CA ILE A 43 -7.13 1.54 -1.73
C ILE A 43 -7.51 1.16 -3.16
N ARG A 44 -6.50 0.87 -3.99
CA ARG A 44 -6.65 0.45 -5.38
C ARG A 44 -5.89 -0.84 -5.62
N PHE A 45 -6.51 -1.78 -6.33
CA PHE A 45 -5.83 -3.01 -6.75
C PHE A 45 -5.00 -2.73 -8.00
N LYS A 46 -3.70 -2.97 -7.90
CA LYS A 46 -2.70 -2.58 -8.90
C LYS A 46 -1.70 -3.70 -9.13
N GLN A 47 -1.11 -3.75 -10.33
CA GLN A 47 -0.11 -4.76 -10.67
C GLN A 47 1.23 -4.43 -10.04
N ASP A 48 2.13 -5.42 -9.95
CA ASP A 48 3.45 -5.27 -9.33
C ASP A 48 4.30 -4.15 -9.97
N GLN A 49 4.12 -3.92 -11.27
CA GLN A 49 4.81 -2.87 -12.03
C GLN A 49 4.42 -1.46 -11.57
N GLU A 50 3.20 -1.29 -11.04
CA GLU A 50 2.66 -0.01 -10.58
C GLU A 50 3.01 0.30 -9.11
N ILE A 51 3.74 -0.59 -8.43
CA ILE A 51 4.22 -0.40 -7.07
C ILE A 51 5.53 0.37 -7.13
N THR A 52 5.54 1.58 -6.55
CA THR A 52 6.71 2.47 -6.61
C THR A 52 7.53 2.45 -5.32
N CYS A 53 6.97 2.01 -4.19
CA CYS A 53 7.75 1.83 -2.96
C CYS A 53 8.80 0.71 -3.15
N PRO A 54 10.11 0.98 -2.96
CA PRO A 54 11.18 0.02 -3.22
C PRO A 54 11.10 -1.21 -2.30
N THR A 55 10.76 -1.03 -1.03
CA THR A 55 10.60 -2.12 -0.05
C THR A 55 9.41 -3.01 -0.42
N CYS A 56 8.26 -2.41 -0.76
CA CYS A 56 7.09 -3.17 -1.21
C CYS A 56 7.37 -3.94 -2.50
N LYS A 57 8.09 -3.32 -3.45
CA LYS A 57 8.45 -3.95 -4.73
C LYS A 57 9.41 -5.14 -4.54
N SER A 58 10.35 -5.03 -3.61
CA SER A 58 11.24 -6.15 -3.24
C SER A 58 10.46 -7.34 -2.66
N HIS A 59 9.48 -7.08 -1.77
CA HIS A 59 8.61 -8.12 -1.22
C HIS A 59 7.82 -8.90 -2.28
N VAL A 60 7.40 -8.22 -3.36
CA VAL A 60 6.69 -8.88 -4.47
C VAL A 60 7.64 -9.69 -5.34
N LYS A 61 8.83 -9.14 -5.64
CA LYS A 61 9.83 -9.83 -6.47
C LYS A 61 10.41 -11.08 -5.82
N GLN A 62 10.50 -11.14 -4.49
CA GLN A 62 10.97 -12.33 -3.76
C GLN A 62 9.97 -13.50 -3.76
N LYS A 63 8.74 -13.28 -4.23
CA LYS A 63 7.69 -14.31 -4.31
C LYS A 63 7.45 -14.85 -5.73
N CYS A 64 8.28 -14.45 -6.70
CA CYS A 64 8.31 -15.02 -8.04
C CYS A 64 9.35 -16.13 -8.14
#